data_AF-A0A6J4N7B8-F1
#
_entry.id   AF-A0A6J4N7B8-F1
#
_cell.length_a   1.000
_cell.length_b   1.000
_cell.length_c   1.000
_cell.angle_alpha   90.00
_cell.angle_beta   90.00
_cell.angle_gamma   90.00
#
_symmetry.space_group_name_H-M   'P 1'
#
loop_
_entity.id
_entity.type
_entity.pdbx_description
1 polymer ?
#
loop_
_entity_poly.entity_id
_entity_poly.type
_entity_poly.pdbx_seq_one_letter_code
_entity_poly.pdbx_strand_id
1 'polypeptide(L)'
;MKRRRDDESGAIAVVVGFMMLVLLSVTALTVDLGVAWVQKRDVQKVVDFATLAGASGTNLPGTLNGTCSNQYNGPRAAASDRAVLDVALHLVADEWAVIPTATTLTDCKLDNGEVVYGTLSAAAIPTLAYDKSMLTVVSPARHVPFGLAAALGVNGTSVHGRATAAVGTPGSEKVFPAFATDGCDWGQRTIFAPAGSTTGPAFTPDLKYSSDKNFTSFDLSVENPSPDAVPVDPAPTTVTITGTGLLSVLKIGFFKEDPSLEPLEIAKASFDTQTATRITVTLPDDLPGLTGAAGLWWVRVYAPKASASDTTKQWSEVRSGSTLKTIPFEVGESFLRCAGVASGSFGDIILPRNDVVSSNWTPMNIAKNLDPGPPRLSLNTYPGSPTTVFGTSTAPNRCTEADPRTIYSTVTGSPVLKANTNCLDNGTGLTANVATSGLISGVRSGADVLAKGRLDTGVGTTCAPLRSVSVTGPSATFLINDDRLTCFMSPGVTVGMIASKSYSGGPVVSCAIFDSPRFFYQPVFQVRPEGGSDHHTVVDFRPAFVSEQGSAAQHGDSATPNNGVTMDGGQIKQLDVIFFHPEALPKDCPTGFGPLLGGTTSRSVRLVD
;
A
#
# COMPACT_ATOMS: atom_id res chain seq x y z
N MET A 1 34.05 66.93 -63.27
CA MET A 1 32.68 67.37 -62.87
C MET A 1 31.74 66.19 -63.07
N LYS A 2 31.28 65.60 -61.96
CA LYS A 2 30.66 64.27 -61.88
C LYS A 2 29.14 64.44 -61.94
N ARG A 3 28.55 64.42 -63.14
CA ARG A 3 27.10 64.25 -63.35
C ARG A 3 26.83 62.77 -63.56
N ARG A 4 26.49 62.06 -62.48
CA ARG A 4 25.93 60.71 -62.47
C ARG A 4 25.39 60.49 -61.06
N ARG A 5 24.09 60.70 -60.83
CA ARG A 5 23.36 60.13 -59.66
C ARG A 5 21.83 60.37 -59.59
N ASP A 6 21.14 60.72 -60.68
CA ASP A 6 19.70 61.05 -60.59
C ASP A 6 18.73 59.97 -61.15
N ASP A 7 19.22 58.85 -61.70
CA ASP A 7 18.37 57.83 -62.38
C ASP A 7 18.04 56.55 -61.56
N GLU A 8 18.52 56.41 -60.32
CA GLU A 8 18.25 55.20 -59.50
C GLU A 8 17.14 55.39 -58.44
N SER A 9 16.69 56.63 -58.21
CA SER A 9 15.72 56.97 -57.16
C SER A 9 14.39 56.23 -57.29
N GLY A 10 13.94 55.95 -58.52
CA GLY A 10 12.71 55.19 -58.78
C GLY A 10 12.83 53.70 -58.45
N ALA A 11 13.98 53.09 -58.76
CA ALA A 11 14.24 51.68 -58.45
C ALA A 11 14.33 51.46 -56.92
N ILE A 12 14.96 52.40 -56.20
CA ILE A 12 15.08 52.35 -54.73
C ILE A 12 13.69 52.38 -54.08
N ALA A 13 12.77 53.24 -54.57
CA ALA A 13 11.42 53.32 -54.01
C ALA A 13 10.64 52.00 -54.15
N VAL A 14 10.76 51.30 -55.29
CA VAL A 14 10.13 50.00 -55.52
C VAL A 14 10.71 48.92 -54.60
N VAL A 15 12.04 48.87 -54.48
CA VAL A 15 12.72 47.89 -53.60
C VAL A 15 12.35 48.13 -52.13
N VAL A 16 12.33 49.39 -51.68
CA VAL A 16 11.93 49.74 -50.30
C VAL A 16 10.46 49.39 -50.06
N GLY A 17 9.55 49.70 -50.99
CA GLY A 17 8.14 49.33 -50.88
C GLY A 17 7.93 47.83 -50.78
N PHE A 18 8.63 47.05 -51.61
CA PHE A 18 8.59 45.59 -51.56
C PHE A 18 9.17 45.04 -50.24
N MET A 19 10.32 45.55 -49.78
CA MET A 19 10.91 45.15 -48.50
C MET A 19 10.01 45.51 -47.31
N MET A 20 9.37 46.68 -47.32
CA MET A 20 8.41 47.05 -46.29
C MET A 20 7.22 46.09 -46.25
N LEU A 21 6.69 45.69 -47.41
CA LEU A 21 5.62 44.69 -47.47
C LEU A 21 6.07 43.34 -46.88
N VAL A 22 7.25 42.85 -47.24
CA VAL A 22 7.80 41.60 -46.68
C VAL A 22 8.00 41.71 -45.17
N LEU A 23 8.56 42.81 -44.68
CA LEU A 23 8.77 43.02 -43.24
C LEU A 23 7.43 43.10 -42.50
N LEU A 24 6.46 43.84 -43.02
CA LEU A 24 5.12 43.92 -42.44
C LEU A 24 4.45 42.54 -42.43
N SER A 25 4.58 41.75 -43.50
CA SER A 25 4.06 40.38 -43.56
C SER A 25 4.68 39.45 -42.52
N VAL A 26 6.00 39.53 -42.32
CA VAL A 26 6.70 38.74 -41.29
C VAL A 26 6.28 39.19 -39.88
N THR A 27 6.14 40.50 -39.64
CA THR A 27 5.69 41.01 -38.33
C THR A 27 4.25 40.61 -38.03
N ALA A 28 3.35 40.67 -39.03
CA ALA A 28 1.96 40.22 -38.93
C ALA A 28 1.89 38.74 -38.52
N LEU A 29 2.60 37.88 -39.25
CA LEU A 29 2.68 36.45 -38.96
C LEU A 29 3.24 36.20 -37.55
N THR A 30 4.26 36.95 -37.14
CA THR A 30 4.88 36.80 -35.81
C THR A 30 3.89 37.12 -34.68
N VAL A 31 3.10 38.19 -34.83
CA VAL A 31 2.07 38.57 -33.84
C VAL A 31 0.99 37.49 -33.74
N ASP A 32 0.48 37.02 -34.88
CA ASP A 32 -0.57 36.00 -34.92
C ASP A 32 -0.09 34.63 -34.39
N LEU A 33 1.15 34.23 -34.69
CA LEU A 33 1.77 33.05 -34.08
C LEU A 33 1.95 33.22 -32.57
N GLY A 34 2.24 34.44 -32.10
CA GLY A 34 2.27 34.78 -30.68
C GLY A 34 0.92 34.54 -29.99
N VAL A 35 -0.18 34.99 -30.61
CA VAL A 35 -1.54 34.74 -30.12
C VAL A 35 -1.87 33.26 -30.12
N ALA A 36 -1.54 32.52 -31.19
CA ALA A 36 -1.74 31.07 -31.25
C ALA A 36 -0.95 30.33 -30.17
N TRP A 37 0.25 30.77 -29.85
CA TRP A 37 1.04 30.18 -28.78
C TRP A 37 0.43 30.42 -27.39
N VAL A 38 -0.10 31.62 -27.13
CA VAL A 38 -0.84 31.90 -25.88
C VAL A 38 -2.08 31.02 -25.77
N GLN A 39 -2.88 30.93 -26.84
CA GLN A 39 -4.07 30.08 -26.88
C GLN A 39 -3.74 28.59 -26.70
N LYS A 40 -2.62 28.11 -27.27
CA LYS A 40 -2.14 26.74 -27.04
C LYS A 40 -1.84 26.47 -25.56
N ARG A 41 -1.24 27.43 -24.85
CA ARG A 41 -0.95 27.29 -23.41
C ARG A 41 -2.24 27.26 -22.59
N ASP A 42 -3.24 28.04 -22.96
CA ASP A 42 -4.53 28.03 -22.26
C ASP A 42 -5.27 26.72 -22.49
N VAL A 43 -5.30 26.22 -23.74
CA VAL A 43 -5.79 24.87 -24.06
C VAL A 43 -5.08 23.81 -23.24
N GLN A 44 -3.74 23.87 -23.13
CA GLN A 44 -2.99 22.89 -22.34
C GLN A 44 -3.41 22.89 -20.86
N LYS A 45 -3.56 24.06 -20.22
CA LYS A 45 -4.00 24.14 -18.82
C LYS A 45 -5.37 23.49 -18.61
N VAL A 46 -6.30 23.71 -19.53
CA VAL A 46 -7.65 23.13 -19.48
C VAL A 46 -7.59 21.61 -19.55
N VAL A 47 -6.76 21.08 -20.45
CA VAL A 47 -6.54 19.63 -20.57
C VAL A 47 -5.87 19.06 -19.34
N ASP A 48 -4.89 19.75 -18.77
CA ASP A 48 -4.23 19.35 -17.52
C ASP A 48 -5.26 19.20 -16.40
N PHE A 49 -6.14 20.20 -16.21
CA PHE A 49 -7.21 20.15 -15.21
C PHE A 49 -8.25 19.06 -15.50
N ALA A 50 -8.70 18.92 -16.75
CA ALA A 50 -9.66 17.90 -17.13
C ALA A 50 -9.08 16.48 -16.92
N THR A 51 -7.81 16.28 -17.24
CA THR A 51 -7.10 15.02 -17.03
C THR A 51 -6.96 14.71 -15.54
N LEU A 52 -6.59 15.70 -14.72
CA LEU A 52 -6.53 15.54 -13.26
C LEU A 52 -7.92 15.21 -12.68
N ALA A 53 -8.98 15.87 -13.16
CA ALA A 53 -10.34 15.59 -12.73
C ALA A 53 -10.79 14.17 -13.10
N GLY A 54 -10.52 13.74 -14.34
CA GLY A 54 -10.81 12.38 -14.78
C GLY A 54 -10.03 11.32 -14.03
N ALA A 55 -8.77 11.60 -13.70
CA ALA A 55 -7.90 10.70 -12.96
C ALA A 55 -8.14 10.70 -11.45
N SER A 56 -8.90 11.68 -10.93
CA SER A 56 -9.20 11.78 -9.49
C SER A 56 -10.05 10.61 -8.99
N GLY A 57 -9.79 10.15 -7.77
CA GLY A 57 -10.63 9.16 -7.07
C GLY A 57 -10.60 7.74 -7.65
N THR A 58 -11.77 7.09 -7.67
CA THR A 58 -11.98 5.71 -8.17
C THR A 58 -12.42 5.68 -9.64
N ASN A 59 -12.19 6.77 -10.37
CA ASN A 59 -12.78 7.02 -11.69
C ASN A 59 -12.12 6.27 -12.85
N LEU A 60 -10.92 5.73 -12.62
CA LEU A 60 -10.17 4.89 -13.56
C LEU A 60 -10.97 3.62 -13.97
N PRO A 61 -10.69 3.05 -15.15
CA PRO A 61 -11.67 2.24 -15.87
C PRO A 61 -12.04 0.96 -15.13
N GLY A 62 -13.35 0.71 -15.08
CA GLY A 62 -13.89 -0.59 -14.66
C GLY A 62 -14.01 -1.60 -15.80
N THR A 63 -14.24 -1.15 -17.05
CA THR A 63 -14.47 -2.04 -18.21
C THR A 63 -14.04 -1.37 -19.52
N LEU A 64 -13.33 -2.09 -20.38
CA LEU A 64 -12.93 -1.61 -21.71
C LEU A 64 -13.99 -1.97 -22.75
N ASN A 65 -14.26 -1.09 -23.71
CA ASN A 65 -15.33 -1.29 -24.71
C ASN A 65 -14.78 -1.47 -26.13
N GLY A 66 -14.12 -2.60 -26.37
CA GLY A 66 -13.53 -2.93 -27.67
C GLY A 66 -12.18 -2.25 -27.93
N THR A 67 -11.80 -2.17 -29.21
CA THR A 67 -10.49 -1.70 -29.67
C THR A 67 -10.68 -0.64 -30.76
N CYS A 68 -9.94 0.46 -30.67
CA CYS A 68 -9.79 1.39 -31.78
C CYS A 68 -8.72 0.82 -32.73
N SER A 69 -9.06 0.58 -33.99
CA SER A 69 -8.11 0.01 -34.99
C SER A 69 -7.62 1.04 -36.00
N ASN A 70 -8.32 2.17 -36.14
CA ASN A 70 -8.15 3.07 -37.28
C ASN A 70 -7.37 4.35 -36.94
N GLN A 71 -7.17 4.66 -35.67
CA GLN A 71 -6.66 5.96 -35.18
C GLN A 71 -5.55 5.78 -34.16
N TYR A 72 -5.76 4.89 -33.19
CA TYR A 72 -4.71 4.38 -32.33
C TYR A 72 -4.97 2.90 -32.05
N ASN A 73 -3.97 2.03 -32.23
CA ASN A 73 -4.14 0.59 -32.00
C ASN A 73 -4.20 0.29 -30.49
N GLY A 74 -5.39 0.22 -29.91
CA GLY A 74 -5.55 -0.09 -28.50
C GLY A 74 -6.99 -0.07 -27.98
N PRO A 75 -7.20 -0.47 -26.71
CA PRO A 75 -8.53 -0.55 -26.13
C PRO A 75 -9.22 0.82 -26.03
N ARG A 76 -10.54 0.81 -26.18
CA ARG A 76 -11.42 1.98 -26.14
C ARG A 76 -11.98 2.20 -24.74
N ALA A 77 -11.95 3.44 -24.25
CA ALA A 77 -12.60 3.83 -23.00
C ALA A 77 -14.14 3.80 -23.15
N ALA A 78 -14.88 3.49 -22.08
CA ALA A 78 -16.33 3.49 -22.14
C ALA A 78 -16.87 4.91 -21.86
N ALA A 79 -17.82 5.39 -22.67
CA ALA A 79 -18.48 6.70 -22.43
C ALA A 79 -19.22 6.76 -21.07
N SER A 80 -19.55 5.61 -20.49
CA SER A 80 -20.14 5.50 -19.15
C SER A 80 -19.13 5.58 -18.01
N ASP A 81 -17.82 5.53 -18.30
CA ASP A 81 -16.79 5.61 -17.27
C ASP A 81 -16.83 6.97 -16.58
N ARG A 82 -16.73 6.96 -15.25
CA ARG A 82 -16.78 8.18 -14.46
C ARG A 82 -15.64 9.13 -14.79
N ALA A 83 -14.44 8.62 -15.08
CA ALA A 83 -13.31 9.43 -15.56
C ALA A 83 -13.66 10.21 -16.83
N VAL A 84 -14.26 9.55 -17.83
CA VAL A 84 -14.62 10.17 -19.11
C VAL A 84 -15.70 11.25 -18.89
N LEU A 85 -16.69 10.98 -18.03
CA LEU A 85 -17.73 11.96 -17.69
C LEU A 85 -17.15 13.19 -17.00
N ASP A 86 -16.22 13.01 -16.07
CA ASP A 86 -15.58 14.11 -15.33
C ASP A 86 -14.64 14.94 -16.25
N VAL A 87 -13.93 14.29 -17.19
CA VAL A 87 -13.17 14.98 -18.26
C VAL A 87 -14.11 15.79 -19.14
N ALA A 88 -15.20 15.18 -19.62
CA ALA A 88 -16.18 15.86 -20.48
C ALA A 88 -16.73 17.11 -19.77
N LEU A 89 -17.15 16.97 -18.51
CA LEU A 89 -17.68 18.09 -17.72
C LEU A 89 -16.68 19.25 -17.60
N HIS A 90 -15.39 18.96 -17.38
CA HIS A 90 -14.35 20.00 -17.30
C HIS A 90 -14.06 20.64 -18.65
N LEU A 91 -14.01 19.87 -19.74
CA LEU A 91 -13.79 20.43 -21.06
C LEU A 91 -14.99 21.29 -21.51
N VAL A 92 -16.24 20.93 -21.19
CA VAL A 92 -17.45 21.70 -21.54
C VAL A 92 -17.50 23.07 -20.87
N ALA A 93 -16.87 23.23 -19.70
CA ALA A 93 -16.84 24.51 -19.00
C ALA A 93 -16.10 25.61 -19.78
N ASP A 94 -15.25 25.22 -20.74
CA ASP A 94 -14.61 26.13 -21.69
C ASP A 94 -15.37 26.17 -23.02
N GLU A 95 -15.44 27.33 -23.66
CA GLU A 95 -16.14 27.52 -24.93
C GLU A 95 -15.35 26.90 -26.10
N TRP A 96 -15.52 25.60 -26.34
CA TRP A 96 -15.01 24.90 -27.53
C TRP A 96 -15.99 25.00 -28.70
N ALA A 97 -15.46 24.95 -29.93
CA ALA A 97 -16.28 24.93 -31.16
C ALA A 97 -17.17 23.68 -31.25
N VAL A 98 -16.73 22.57 -30.64
CA VAL A 98 -17.51 21.34 -30.47
C VAL A 98 -17.55 21.06 -28.98
N ILE A 99 -18.75 21.01 -28.41
CA ILE A 99 -18.95 20.68 -27.00
C ILE A 99 -18.62 19.18 -26.83
N PRO A 100 -17.52 18.83 -26.13
CA PRO A 100 -17.17 17.43 -25.97
C PRO A 100 -18.17 16.74 -25.04
N THR A 101 -18.74 15.64 -25.52
CA THR A 101 -19.54 14.72 -24.70
C THR A 101 -18.70 13.48 -24.41
N ALA A 102 -19.08 12.69 -23.40
CA ALA A 102 -18.37 11.42 -23.15
C ALA A 102 -18.39 10.47 -24.36
N THR A 103 -19.44 10.52 -25.18
CA THR A 103 -19.54 9.74 -26.42
C THR A 103 -18.53 10.21 -27.47
N THR A 104 -18.33 11.53 -27.62
CA THR A 104 -17.36 12.07 -28.58
C THR A 104 -15.92 11.84 -28.11
N LEU A 105 -15.67 11.95 -26.80
CA LEU A 105 -14.34 11.68 -26.21
C LEU A 105 -13.93 10.21 -26.23
N THR A 106 -14.81 9.33 -26.68
CA THR A 106 -14.52 7.90 -26.78
C THR A 106 -14.78 7.38 -28.18
N ASP A 107 -14.95 8.21 -29.22
CA ASP A 107 -15.35 7.75 -30.56
C ASP A 107 -14.18 7.26 -31.43
N CYS A 108 -13.00 7.07 -30.80
CA CYS A 108 -11.75 6.68 -31.43
C CYS A 108 -11.21 7.74 -32.40
N LYS A 109 -11.42 9.04 -32.18
CA LYS A 109 -10.89 10.11 -33.04
C LYS A 109 -10.12 11.13 -32.22
N LEU A 110 -8.83 11.27 -32.51
CA LEU A 110 -7.97 12.20 -31.78
C LEU A 110 -8.26 13.67 -32.13
N ASP A 111 -8.80 13.95 -33.33
CA ASP A 111 -8.98 15.31 -33.86
C ASP A 111 -10.09 16.12 -33.17
N ASN A 112 -11.15 15.45 -32.68
CA ASN A 112 -12.26 16.03 -31.93
C ASN A 112 -12.12 15.79 -30.41
N GLY A 113 -10.95 15.34 -29.97
CA GLY A 113 -10.62 15.03 -28.59
C GLY A 113 -10.98 13.59 -28.20
N GLU A 114 -10.13 12.98 -27.39
CA GLU A 114 -10.24 11.57 -27.00
C GLU A 114 -9.70 11.38 -25.57
N VAL A 115 -10.28 10.42 -24.86
CA VAL A 115 -9.80 9.94 -23.57
C VAL A 115 -9.35 8.49 -23.73
N VAL A 116 -8.10 8.21 -23.40
CA VAL A 116 -7.52 6.87 -23.46
C VAL A 116 -6.86 6.50 -22.14
N TYR A 117 -6.81 5.21 -21.83
CA TYR A 117 -6.14 4.69 -20.65
C TYR A 117 -4.76 4.16 -21.01
N GLY A 118 -3.71 4.83 -20.56
CA GLY A 118 -2.32 4.57 -20.98
C GLY A 118 -1.65 5.78 -21.58
N THR A 119 -0.59 5.56 -22.35
CA THR A 119 0.16 6.61 -23.07
C THR A 119 0.09 6.40 -24.58
N LEU A 120 -0.08 7.48 -25.34
CA LEU A 120 -0.04 7.46 -26.80
C LEU A 120 1.37 7.76 -27.30
N SER A 121 1.90 6.98 -28.24
CA SER A 121 3.19 7.30 -28.88
C SER A 121 3.10 8.57 -29.74
N ALA A 122 4.23 9.22 -30.02
CA ALA A 122 4.31 10.42 -30.86
C ALA A 122 4.34 10.12 -32.38
N ALA A 123 3.91 8.93 -32.79
CA ALA A 123 3.89 8.53 -34.20
C ALA A 123 2.71 9.18 -34.95
N ALA A 124 2.80 9.23 -36.29
CA ALA A 124 1.72 9.75 -37.15
C ALA A 124 0.40 8.98 -36.96
N ILE A 125 0.50 7.67 -36.70
CA ILE A 125 -0.59 6.85 -36.14
C ILE A 125 -0.12 6.43 -34.75
N PRO A 126 -0.63 7.05 -33.68
CA PRO A 126 -0.22 6.72 -32.33
C PRO A 126 -0.51 5.26 -31.99
N THR A 127 0.39 4.62 -31.26
CA THR A 127 0.11 3.32 -30.62
C THR A 127 -0.17 3.58 -29.15
N LEU A 128 -1.23 2.96 -28.61
CA LEU A 128 -1.59 3.07 -27.21
C LEU A 128 -0.83 2.00 -26.42
N ALA A 129 0.12 2.43 -25.59
CA ALA A 129 0.64 1.60 -24.52
C ALA A 129 -0.37 1.64 -23.37
N TYR A 130 -1.29 0.67 -23.37
CA TYR A 130 -2.37 0.60 -22.39
C TYR A 130 -1.82 0.48 -20.97
N ASP A 131 -2.22 1.41 -20.11
CA ASP A 131 -2.00 1.36 -18.67
C ASP A 131 -3.25 1.93 -17.99
N LYS A 132 -4.01 1.06 -17.33
CA LYS A 132 -5.22 1.42 -16.58
C LYS A 132 -4.99 2.44 -15.46
N SER A 133 -3.75 2.59 -15.00
CA SER A 133 -3.39 3.56 -13.97
C SER A 133 -3.08 4.92 -14.57
N MET A 134 -3.09 5.04 -15.90
CA MET A 134 -2.85 6.29 -16.60
C MET A 134 -4.11 6.69 -17.38
N LEU A 135 -4.41 7.99 -17.38
CA LEU A 135 -5.44 8.61 -18.18
C LEU A 135 -4.77 9.64 -19.07
N THR A 136 -4.87 9.48 -20.38
CA THR A 136 -4.46 10.51 -21.34
C THR A 136 -5.70 11.16 -21.93
N VAL A 137 -5.75 12.48 -21.87
CA VAL A 137 -6.76 13.29 -22.54
C VAL A 137 -6.10 14.05 -23.69
N VAL A 138 -6.70 13.97 -24.86
CA VAL A 138 -6.40 14.82 -26.01
C VAL A 138 -7.57 15.78 -26.19
N SER A 139 -7.32 17.08 -26.27
CA SER A 139 -8.41 18.04 -26.47
C SER A 139 -8.94 18.03 -27.90
N PRO A 140 -10.19 18.47 -28.11
CA PRO A 140 -10.63 18.93 -29.41
C PRO A 140 -9.69 20.02 -29.97
N ALA A 141 -9.69 20.20 -31.29
CA ALA A 141 -8.99 21.32 -31.91
C ALA A 141 -9.61 22.67 -31.50
N ARG A 142 -8.80 23.62 -31.04
CA ARG A 142 -9.21 25.03 -30.92
C ARG A 142 -8.66 25.82 -32.09
N HIS A 143 -9.55 26.39 -32.91
CA HIS A 143 -9.15 27.28 -34.00
C HIS A 143 -8.77 28.66 -33.45
N VAL A 144 -7.58 29.13 -33.79
CA VAL A 144 -7.09 30.47 -33.50
C VAL A 144 -7.11 31.26 -34.81
N PRO A 145 -8.05 32.20 -34.99
CA PRO A 145 -8.09 33.04 -36.18
C PRO A 145 -6.88 33.99 -36.16
N PHE A 146 -6.25 34.15 -37.32
CA PHE A 146 -5.19 35.15 -37.50
C PHE A 146 -5.81 36.48 -37.88
N GLY A 147 -5.33 37.57 -37.28
CA GLY A 147 -5.81 38.92 -37.58
C GLY A 147 -5.07 39.53 -38.76
N LEU A 148 -3.74 39.68 -38.62
CA LEU A 148 -2.93 40.41 -39.59
C LEU A 148 -2.50 39.52 -40.77
N ALA A 149 -2.19 38.25 -40.53
CA ALA A 149 -1.82 37.27 -41.54
C ALA A 149 -3.03 36.80 -42.37
N ALA A 150 -4.26 37.00 -41.89
CA ALA A 150 -5.47 36.75 -42.70
C ALA A 150 -5.52 37.66 -43.94
N ALA A 151 -4.98 38.88 -43.86
CA ALA A 151 -4.83 39.77 -45.03
C ALA A 151 -3.87 39.20 -46.10
N LEU A 152 -3.04 38.22 -45.74
CA LEU A 152 -2.11 37.51 -46.64
C LEU A 152 -2.66 36.14 -47.07
N GLY A 153 -3.92 35.83 -46.75
CA GLY A 153 -4.58 34.56 -47.09
C GLY A 153 -4.39 33.43 -46.07
N VAL A 154 -3.78 33.71 -44.90
CA VAL A 154 -3.63 32.72 -43.81
C VAL A 154 -4.64 33.02 -42.71
N ASN A 155 -5.76 32.31 -42.68
CA ASN A 155 -6.91 32.67 -41.84
C ASN A 155 -6.79 32.24 -40.37
N GLY A 156 -5.84 31.37 -40.03
CA GLY A 156 -5.68 30.88 -38.66
C GLY A 156 -4.90 29.57 -38.58
N THR A 157 -4.84 29.02 -37.37
CA THR A 157 -4.26 27.70 -37.09
C THR A 157 -5.10 26.97 -36.04
N SER A 158 -5.00 25.65 -35.98
CA SER A 158 -5.66 24.85 -34.95
C SER A 158 -4.63 24.37 -33.94
N VAL A 159 -4.95 24.52 -32.65
CA VAL A 159 -4.11 24.07 -31.54
C VAL A 159 -4.82 23.01 -30.73
N HIS A 160 -4.07 22.04 -30.22
CA HIS A 160 -4.54 20.97 -29.35
C HIS A 160 -3.69 20.93 -28.09
N GLY A 161 -4.29 20.43 -27.01
CA GLY A 161 -3.61 20.09 -25.78
C GLY A 161 -3.64 18.58 -25.59
N ARG A 162 -2.64 18.07 -24.89
CA ARG A 162 -2.57 16.66 -24.51
C ARG A 162 -1.98 16.60 -23.11
N ALA A 163 -2.64 15.88 -22.22
CA ALA A 163 -2.12 15.64 -20.89
C ALA A 163 -2.36 14.19 -20.48
N THR A 164 -1.37 13.59 -19.85
CA THR A 164 -1.45 12.27 -19.24
C THR A 164 -1.30 12.39 -17.74
N ALA A 165 -2.28 11.91 -16.98
CA ALA A 165 -2.19 11.73 -15.55
C ALA A 165 -1.98 10.26 -15.22
N ALA A 166 -1.02 9.94 -14.35
CA ALA A 166 -0.92 8.64 -13.69
C ALA A 166 -1.49 8.72 -12.29
N VAL A 167 -2.21 7.68 -11.91
CA VAL A 167 -2.74 7.42 -10.59
C VAL A 167 -1.88 6.33 -9.97
N GLY A 168 -1.06 6.70 -9.00
CA GLY A 168 -0.20 5.79 -8.26
C GLY A 168 -0.57 5.73 -6.78
N THR A 169 0.19 4.92 -6.04
CA THR A 169 0.16 4.97 -4.58
C THR A 169 0.83 6.26 -4.10
N PRO A 170 0.17 7.04 -3.20
CA PRO A 170 0.79 8.20 -2.60
C PRO A 170 2.06 7.76 -1.86
N GLY A 171 3.16 8.47 -2.12
CA GLY A 171 4.45 8.14 -1.52
C GLY A 171 4.86 6.69 -1.79
N SER A 172 4.99 6.29 -3.06
CA SER A 172 5.57 4.98 -3.42
C SER A 172 6.91 4.69 -2.71
N GLU A 173 7.59 5.73 -2.23
CA GLU A 173 8.78 5.70 -1.38
C GLU A 173 8.52 5.52 0.12
N LYS A 174 7.29 5.32 0.58
CA LYS A 174 6.97 5.23 2.01
C LYS A 174 6.05 4.05 2.30
N VAL A 175 5.94 3.10 1.39
CA VAL A 175 5.17 1.88 1.61
C VAL A 175 5.92 0.96 2.59
N PHE A 176 5.20 0.44 3.58
CA PHE A 176 5.72 -0.58 4.48
C PHE A 176 5.40 -1.97 3.92
N PRO A 177 6.38 -2.89 3.81
CA PRO A 177 6.22 -4.20 3.18
C PRO A 177 5.52 -5.21 4.11
N ALA A 178 4.39 -4.79 4.67
CA ALA A 178 3.41 -5.64 5.32
C ALA A 178 2.05 -5.34 4.71
N PHE A 179 0.98 -5.99 5.16
CA PHE A 179 -0.39 -5.56 4.84
C PHE A 179 -1.23 -5.43 6.11
N ALA A 180 -2.24 -4.57 6.03
CA ALA A 180 -3.40 -4.63 6.91
C ALA A 180 -4.54 -5.37 6.17
N THR A 181 -5.49 -5.93 6.92
CA THR A 181 -6.74 -6.44 6.35
C THR A 181 -7.85 -5.43 6.63
N ASP A 182 -8.82 -5.29 5.72
CA ASP A 182 -10.01 -4.45 5.95
C ASP A 182 -10.68 -4.82 7.28
N GLY A 183 -10.95 -3.80 8.11
CA GLY A 183 -11.43 -3.93 9.48
C GLY A 183 -10.32 -3.91 10.55
N CYS A 184 -9.09 -4.23 10.19
CA CYS A 184 -7.91 -4.09 11.04
C CYS A 184 -7.03 -2.87 10.68
N ASP A 185 -7.47 -2.07 9.73
CA ASP A 185 -6.73 -1.01 9.04
C ASP A 185 -7.01 0.40 9.60
N TRP A 186 -7.52 0.49 10.85
CA TRP A 186 -7.95 1.74 11.52
C TRP A 186 -7.59 1.74 13.01
N GLY A 187 -7.36 2.92 13.59
CA GLY A 187 -7.12 3.04 15.02
C GLY A 187 -5.70 2.67 15.44
N GLN A 188 -5.48 2.67 16.75
CA GLN A 188 -4.28 2.08 17.32
C GLN A 188 -4.33 0.56 17.14
N ARG A 189 -3.24 0.03 16.63
CA ARG A 189 -3.00 -1.39 16.44
C ARG A 189 -1.67 -1.71 17.02
N THR A 190 -1.61 -2.84 17.67
CA THR A 190 -0.35 -3.36 18.17
C THR A 190 -0.05 -4.65 17.45
N ILE A 191 1.19 -4.72 17.00
CA ILE A 191 1.74 -5.82 16.26
C ILE A 191 2.71 -6.54 17.21
N PHE A 192 2.38 -7.75 17.68
CA PHE A 192 3.13 -8.46 18.73
C PHE A 192 3.70 -9.80 18.27
N ALA A 193 4.82 -10.20 18.88
CA ALA A 193 5.53 -11.46 18.75
C ALA A 193 5.96 -11.98 20.15
N PRO A 194 5.57 -13.19 20.60
CA PRO A 194 4.45 -13.98 20.08
C PRO A 194 3.11 -13.31 20.45
N ALA A 195 2.01 -13.72 19.83
CA ALA A 195 0.68 -13.12 20.02
C ALA A 195 0.01 -13.39 21.39
N GLY A 196 0.77 -13.55 22.47
CA GLY A 196 0.34 -14.09 23.76
C GLY A 196 -0.30 -13.13 24.77
N SER A 197 -0.46 -11.83 24.49
CA SER A 197 -0.89 -10.85 25.53
C SER A 197 -2.37 -10.43 25.46
N THR A 198 -3.19 -11.23 26.12
CA THR A 198 -4.57 -11.14 26.69
C THR A 198 -5.41 -9.84 26.79
N THR A 199 -5.13 -8.71 26.14
CA THR A 199 -5.98 -7.48 26.32
C THR A 199 -6.74 -6.98 25.09
N GLY A 200 -6.65 -7.65 23.93
CA GLY A 200 -7.50 -7.36 22.77
C GLY A 200 -8.86 -8.09 22.81
N PRO A 201 -9.94 -7.51 22.27
CA PRO A 201 -11.23 -8.21 22.18
C PRO A 201 -11.05 -9.48 21.32
N ALA A 202 -11.52 -10.60 21.83
CA ALA A 202 -10.93 -11.89 21.50
C ALA A 202 -11.12 -12.32 20.03
N PHE A 203 -10.05 -12.86 19.44
CA PHE A 203 -10.03 -13.66 18.21
C PHE A 203 -10.31 -15.14 18.49
N THR A 204 -11.17 -15.81 17.71
CA THR A 204 -11.40 -17.27 17.83
C THR A 204 -10.76 -17.92 16.61
N PRO A 205 -9.68 -18.70 16.74
CA PRO A 205 -9.14 -19.42 15.61
C PRO A 205 -10.16 -20.47 15.14
N ASP A 206 -10.31 -20.62 13.83
CA ASP A 206 -11.06 -21.74 13.27
C ASP A 206 -10.16 -22.98 13.26
N LEU A 207 -10.47 -23.91 14.16
CA LEU A 207 -9.66 -25.10 14.42
C LEU A 207 -10.51 -26.32 14.14
N LYS A 208 -9.86 -27.42 13.73
CA LYS A 208 -10.49 -28.74 13.74
C LYS A 208 -11.10 -29.01 15.13
N TYR A 209 -12.30 -29.58 15.16
CA TYR A 209 -13.04 -29.84 16.40
C TYR A 209 -13.37 -28.55 17.19
N SER A 210 -13.65 -27.43 16.52
CA SER A 210 -14.01 -26.15 17.17
C SER A 210 -15.33 -26.21 17.95
N SER A 211 -16.22 -27.17 17.63
CA SER A 211 -17.47 -27.43 18.34
C SER A 211 -17.30 -28.16 19.68
N ASP A 212 -16.13 -28.76 19.93
CA ASP A 212 -15.87 -29.49 21.17
C ASP A 212 -15.86 -28.54 22.36
N LYS A 213 -16.57 -28.92 23.42
CA LYS A 213 -16.70 -28.13 24.65
C LYS A 213 -16.54 -29.05 25.85
N ASN A 214 -15.30 -29.41 26.11
CA ASN A 214 -15.03 -30.39 27.15
C ASN A 214 -15.29 -29.89 28.59
N PHE A 215 -15.53 -28.59 28.77
CA PHE A 215 -15.66 -27.96 30.09
C PHE A 215 -16.77 -26.90 30.15
N THR A 216 -17.47 -26.85 31.28
CA THR A 216 -18.37 -25.74 31.67
C THR A 216 -17.80 -24.90 32.82
N SER A 217 -16.62 -25.23 33.38
CA SER A 217 -16.07 -24.52 34.54
C SER A 217 -14.54 -24.58 34.73
N PHE A 218 -13.76 -25.06 33.76
CA PHE A 218 -12.31 -25.14 33.93
C PHE A 218 -11.61 -23.88 33.40
N ASP A 219 -11.02 -23.12 34.32
CA ASP A 219 -9.94 -22.19 34.01
C ASP A 219 -8.69 -22.99 33.66
N LEU A 220 -8.70 -23.58 32.48
CA LEU A 220 -7.48 -23.98 31.78
C LEU A 220 -6.84 -22.68 31.28
N SER A 221 -6.26 -21.89 32.18
CA SER A 221 -5.28 -20.87 31.80
C SER A 221 -3.95 -21.58 31.64
N VAL A 222 -3.65 -22.01 30.42
CA VAL A 222 -2.25 -22.21 30.08
C VAL A 222 -1.69 -20.80 29.93
N GLU A 223 -1.02 -20.33 30.98
CA GLU A 223 -0.67 -18.92 31.12
C GLU A 223 0.52 -18.54 30.25
N ASN A 224 1.40 -19.50 29.93
CA ASN A 224 2.49 -19.37 28.94
C ASN A 224 3.12 -20.76 28.70
N PRO A 225 3.06 -21.35 27.49
CA PRO A 225 4.05 -22.35 27.12
C PRO A 225 5.43 -21.74 27.35
N SER A 226 6.29 -22.43 28.09
CA SER A 226 7.68 -22.03 28.26
C SER A 226 8.56 -23.14 27.67
N PRO A 227 9.30 -22.86 26.58
CA PRO A 227 9.27 -21.60 25.82
C PRO A 227 7.96 -21.44 25.01
N ASP A 228 7.60 -20.20 24.69
CA ASP A 228 6.40 -19.81 23.93
C ASP A 228 6.59 -19.92 22.41
N ALA A 229 7.86 -19.99 21.99
CA ALA A 229 8.29 -20.38 20.67
C ALA A 229 9.41 -21.44 20.74
N VAL A 230 9.46 -22.32 19.75
CA VAL A 230 10.59 -23.23 19.54
C VAL A 230 11.15 -23.06 18.12
N PRO A 231 12.46 -23.19 17.87
CA PRO A 231 12.99 -23.09 16.51
C PRO A 231 12.44 -24.22 15.61
N VAL A 232 12.54 -24.04 14.29
CA VAL A 232 12.31 -25.13 13.31
C VAL A 232 13.34 -26.22 13.55
N ASP A 233 12.90 -27.48 13.53
CA ASP A 233 13.72 -28.66 13.82
C ASP A 233 14.56 -28.52 15.11
N PRO A 234 13.93 -28.19 16.25
CA PRO A 234 14.65 -28.02 17.50
C PRO A 234 15.20 -29.38 17.96
N ALA A 235 16.37 -29.34 18.61
CA ALA A 235 16.77 -30.44 19.50
C ALA A 235 15.66 -30.71 20.54
N PRO A 236 15.63 -31.88 21.22
CA PRO A 236 14.48 -32.28 22.02
C PRO A 236 14.21 -31.21 23.07
N THR A 237 13.08 -30.53 22.92
CA THR A 237 12.75 -29.35 23.72
C THR A 237 11.54 -29.64 24.58
N THR A 238 11.64 -29.24 25.84
CA THR A 238 10.57 -29.43 26.79
C THR A 238 9.68 -28.18 26.81
N VAL A 239 8.39 -28.36 26.51
CA VAL A 239 7.36 -27.34 26.64
C VAL A 239 6.55 -27.61 27.91
N THR A 240 6.52 -26.63 28.81
CA THR A 240 5.64 -26.70 30.00
C THR A 240 4.29 -26.06 29.70
N ILE A 241 3.21 -26.80 29.91
CA ILE A 241 1.82 -26.34 29.81
C ILE A 241 1.26 -26.25 31.23
N THR A 242 0.91 -25.05 31.69
CA THR A 242 0.24 -24.81 32.99
C THR A 242 -1.28 -24.80 32.83
N GLY A 243 -2.07 -24.91 33.89
CA GLY A 243 -3.53 -24.89 33.78
C GLY A 243 -4.23 -25.42 35.02
N THR A 244 -5.46 -25.90 34.87
CA THR A 244 -6.18 -26.65 35.91
C THR A 244 -6.80 -27.92 35.30
N GLY A 245 -7.02 -28.95 36.13
CA GLY A 245 -7.63 -30.21 35.67
C GLY A 245 -6.73 -31.08 34.81
N LEU A 246 -5.42 -30.85 34.80
CA LEU A 246 -4.52 -31.47 33.84
C LEU A 246 -4.25 -32.98 34.08
N LEU A 247 -4.63 -33.54 35.23
CA LEU A 247 -4.45 -34.97 35.54
C LEU A 247 -5.25 -35.90 34.60
N SER A 248 -6.41 -35.43 34.12
CA SER A 248 -7.31 -36.21 33.26
C SER A 248 -6.97 -36.10 31.78
N VAL A 249 -5.97 -35.29 31.41
CA VAL A 249 -5.55 -35.12 30.02
C VAL A 249 -4.98 -36.43 29.48
N LEU A 250 -5.48 -36.81 28.30
CA LEU A 250 -5.14 -38.03 27.59
C LEU A 250 -4.27 -37.76 26.36
N LYS A 251 -4.47 -36.60 25.73
CA LYS A 251 -3.67 -36.13 24.59
C LYS A 251 -3.50 -34.62 24.65
N ILE A 252 -2.45 -34.13 24.01
CA ILE A 252 -2.21 -32.72 23.76
C ILE A 252 -2.16 -32.57 22.25
N GLY A 253 -2.88 -31.59 21.71
CA GLY A 253 -2.98 -31.37 20.28
C GLY A 253 -2.39 -30.02 19.93
N PHE A 254 -1.58 -29.98 18.88
CA PHE A 254 -1.10 -28.77 18.23
C PHE A 254 -1.90 -28.60 16.94
N PHE A 255 -2.70 -27.53 16.87
CA PHE A 255 -3.63 -27.27 15.78
C PHE A 255 -3.12 -26.14 14.90
N LYS A 256 -3.26 -26.25 13.59
CA LYS A 256 -3.18 -25.10 12.69
C LYS A 256 -4.55 -24.42 12.57
N GLU A 257 -4.54 -23.16 12.17
CA GLU A 257 -5.75 -22.39 11.85
C GLU A 257 -6.31 -22.81 10.48
N ASP A 258 -6.66 -24.10 10.38
CA ASP A 258 -7.26 -24.72 9.21
C ASP A 258 -8.12 -25.90 9.71
N PRO A 259 -9.46 -25.81 9.65
CA PRO A 259 -10.34 -26.87 10.14
C PRO A 259 -10.31 -28.13 9.27
N SER A 260 -9.64 -28.12 8.11
CA SER A 260 -9.45 -29.30 7.27
C SER A 260 -8.26 -30.16 7.72
N LEU A 261 -7.29 -29.58 8.43
CA LEU A 261 -6.09 -30.28 8.91
C LEU A 261 -6.36 -30.97 10.25
N GLU A 262 -5.90 -32.22 10.38
CA GLU A 262 -5.90 -32.90 11.68
C GLU A 262 -4.84 -32.29 12.60
N PRO A 263 -5.13 -32.16 13.91
CA PRO A 263 -4.14 -31.72 14.87
C PRO A 263 -3.01 -32.73 14.99
N LEU A 264 -1.83 -32.24 15.30
CA LEU A 264 -0.75 -33.12 15.72
C LEU A 264 -0.93 -33.49 17.19
N GLU A 265 -1.19 -34.76 17.44
CA GLU A 265 -1.47 -35.28 18.77
C GLU A 265 -0.23 -35.87 19.43
N ILE A 266 0.03 -35.45 20.67
CA ILE A 266 0.99 -36.07 21.58
C ILE A 266 0.19 -36.87 22.63
N ALA A 267 0.42 -38.17 22.68
CA ALA A 267 -0.25 -39.08 23.60
C ALA A 267 0.32 -38.98 25.02
N LYS A 268 -0.47 -39.36 26.03
CA LYS A 268 -0.08 -39.37 27.45
C LYS A 268 1.24 -40.07 27.78
N ALA A 269 1.63 -41.09 27.01
CA ALA A 269 2.91 -41.76 27.20
C ALA A 269 4.12 -40.85 26.95
N SER A 270 3.93 -39.73 26.26
CA SER A 270 4.98 -38.80 25.82
C SER A 270 4.98 -37.47 26.58
N PHE A 271 4.18 -37.34 27.64
CA PHE A 271 4.21 -36.17 28.52
C PHE A 271 4.02 -36.55 29.99
N ASP A 272 4.63 -35.77 30.87
CA ASP A 272 4.58 -35.97 32.31
C ASP A 272 3.54 -35.03 32.95
N THR A 273 2.46 -35.60 33.47
CA THR A 273 1.49 -34.88 34.29
C THR A 273 2.04 -34.77 35.71
N GLN A 274 2.81 -33.73 35.97
CA GLN A 274 3.46 -33.52 37.27
C GLN A 274 2.45 -33.15 38.37
N THR A 275 1.43 -32.37 38.04
CA THR A 275 0.39 -31.94 38.99
C THR A 275 -0.96 -31.74 38.27
N ALA A 276 -2.03 -31.47 39.01
CA ALA A 276 -3.31 -31.03 38.45
C ALA A 276 -3.23 -29.71 37.68
N THR A 277 -2.10 -28.99 37.76
CA THR A 277 -1.92 -27.68 37.16
C THR A 277 -0.72 -27.58 36.22
N ARG A 278 0.00 -28.68 35.98
CA ARG A 278 1.21 -28.66 35.14
C ARG A 278 1.40 -29.97 34.36
N ILE A 279 1.58 -29.83 33.05
CA ILE A 279 2.05 -30.88 32.14
C ILE A 279 3.37 -30.44 31.53
N THR A 280 4.31 -31.37 31.45
CA THR A 280 5.59 -31.19 30.77
C THR A 280 5.63 -32.10 29.55
N VAL A 281 5.72 -31.50 28.36
CA VAL A 281 5.74 -32.21 27.08
C VAL A 281 7.15 -32.13 26.53
N THR A 282 7.75 -33.27 26.20
CA THR A 282 8.98 -33.26 25.39
C THR A 282 8.57 -33.36 23.94
N LEU A 283 8.95 -32.38 23.12
CA LEU A 283 8.74 -32.42 21.68
C LEU A 283 9.87 -33.27 21.06
N PRO A 284 9.57 -34.44 20.46
CA PRO A 284 10.51 -35.17 19.63
C PRO A 284 11.13 -34.30 18.54
N ASP A 285 12.42 -34.51 18.30
CA ASP A 285 13.26 -33.84 17.29
C ASP A 285 12.67 -34.03 15.88
N ASP A 286 11.94 -35.12 15.69
CA ASP A 286 11.48 -35.60 14.41
C ASP A 286 9.96 -35.61 14.27
N LEU A 287 9.18 -34.92 15.13
CA LEU A 287 7.71 -34.87 15.03
C LEU A 287 7.30 -34.36 13.64
N PRO A 288 7.00 -35.24 12.66
CA PRO A 288 6.89 -34.84 11.27
C PRO A 288 5.57 -34.08 11.16
N GLY A 289 5.67 -32.76 11.08
CA GLY A 289 4.49 -31.89 11.07
C GLY A 289 4.59 -30.71 12.02
N LEU A 290 5.13 -30.84 13.25
CA LEU A 290 5.26 -29.68 14.17
C LEU A 290 6.51 -28.88 13.85
N THR A 291 7.66 -29.53 14.01
CA THR A 291 8.97 -28.90 14.06
C THR A 291 9.48 -28.55 12.67
N GLY A 292 9.11 -29.33 11.66
CA GLY A 292 9.42 -29.06 10.25
C GLY A 292 8.47 -28.07 9.56
N ALA A 293 7.44 -27.55 10.24
CA ALA A 293 6.52 -26.58 9.66
C ALA A 293 6.42 -25.33 10.54
N ALA A 294 7.26 -24.34 10.21
CA ALA A 294 7.22 -23.02 10.82
C ALA A 294 5.80 -22.41 10.73
N GLY A 295 5.37 -21.75 11.80
CA GLY A 295 4.07 -21.11 11.86
C GLY A 295 3.52 -21.02 13.27
N LEU A 296 2.32 -20.43 13.38
CA LEU A 296 1.57 -20.46 14.63
C LEU A 296 0.74 -21.73 14.73
N TRP A 297 0.82 -22.33 15.89
CA TRP A 297 0.04 -23.45 16.34
C TRP A 297 -0.83 -23.05 17.52
N TRP A 298 -1.89 -23.82 17.74
CA TRP A 298 -2.81 -23.65 18.85
C TRP A 298 -2.78 -24.91 19.69
N VAL A 299 -2.40 -24.77 20.96
CA VAL A 299 -2.35 -25.88 21.89
C VAL A 299 -3.74 -26.09 22.49
N ARG A 300 -4.25 -27.32 22.41
CA ARG A 300 -5.46 -27.79 23.09
C ARG A 300 -5.18 -29.10 23.80
N VAL A 301 -5.99 -29.42 24.80
CA VAL A 301 -5.89 -30.68 25.53
C VAL A 301 -7.13 -31.54 25.31
N TYR A 302 -6.95 -32.84 25.17
CA TYR A 302 -8.02 -33.83 25.02
C TYR A 302 -8.20 -34.59 26.33
N ALA A 303 -9.40 -34.55 26.90
CA ALA A 303 -9.71 -35.17 28.19
C ALA A 303 -11.14 -35.75 28.19
N PRO A 304 -11.53 -36.57 29.17
CA PRO A 304 -12.94 -36.87 29.44
C PRO A 304 -13.69 -35.60 29.88
N LYS A 305 -14.96 -35.50 29.53
CA LYS A 305 -15.83 -34.42 29.96
C LYS A 305 -16.01 -34.45 31.48
N ALA A 306 -16.01 -33.28 32.10
CA ALA A 306 -15.96 -33.15 33.57
C ALA A 306 -17.16 -33.74 34.34
N SER A 307 -18.21 -34.23 33.66
CA SER A 307 -19.34 -34.88 34.32
C SER A 307 -19.00 -36.33 34.65
N ALA A 308 -19.14 -36.72 35.92
CA ALA A 308 -18.89 -38.09 36.40
C ALA A 308 -19.69 -39.18 35.65
N SER A 309 -20.78 -38.82 34.97
CA SER A 309 -21.61 -39.71 34.16
C SER A 309 -21.32 -39.68 32.66
N ASP A 310 -20.55 -38.71 32.17
CA ASP A 310 -20.31 -38.49 30.74
C ASP A 310 -18.89 -38.94 30.38
N THR A 311 -18.78 -40.12 29.79
CA THR A 311 -17.49 -40.69 29.35
C THR A 311 -17.05 -40.17 27.98
N THR A 312 -17.79 -39.23 27.38
CA THR A 312 -17.37 -38.61 26.13
C THR A 312 -16.06 -37.85 26.34
N LYS A 313 -15.16 -38.00 25.37
CA LYS A 313 -13.85 -37.36 25.37
C LYS A 313 -13.86 -36.30 24.28
N GLN A 314 -13.45 -35.09 24.62
CA GLN A 314 -13.49 -33.93 23.73
C GLN A 314 -12.22 -33.11 23.87
N TRP A 315 -11.96 -32.27 22.88
CA TRP A 315 -10.93 -31.24 22.98
C TRP A 315 -11.38 -30.08 23.88
N SER A 316 -10.43 -29.46 24.58
CA SER A 316 -10.69 -28.22 25.33
C SER A 316 -11.36 -27.20 24.43
N GLU A 317 -12.34 -26.46 24.96
CA GLU A 317 -13.07 -25.48 24.17
C GLU A 317 -12.12 -24.46 23.53
N VAL A 318 -12.47 -23.95 22.35
CA VAL A 318 -11.62 -22.93 21.74
C VAL A 318 -11.70 -21.63 22.55
N ARG A 319 -12.91 -21.30 23.02
CA ARG A 319 -13.25 -20.08 23.74
C ARG A 319 -14.34 -20.31 24.77
N SER A 320 -14.23 -19.63 25.90
CA SER A 320 -15.26 -19.50 26.93
C SER A 320 -15.66 -18.04 27.10
N GLY A 321 -16.87 -17.67 26.67
CA GLY A 321 -17.30 -16.26 26.70
C GLY A 321 -16.39 -15.37 25.86
N SER A 322 -15.75 -14.37 26.47
CA SER A 322 -14.74 -13.50 25.82
C SER A 322 -13.30 -13.98 26.00
N THR A 323 -13.06 -15.08 26.72
CA THR A 323 -11.72 -15.57 27.05
C THR A 323 -11.32 -16.70 26.10
N LEU A 324 -10.18 -16.55 25.44
CA LEU A 324 -9.60 -17.62 24.63
C LEU A 324 -9.04 -18.71 25.55
N LYS A 325 -9.38 -19.97 25.27
CA LYS A 325 -8.93 -21.14 26.06
C LYS A 325 -7.90 -21.99 25.31
N THR A 326 -7.70 -21.72 24.01
CA THR A 326 -6.55 -22.21 23.25
C THR A 326 -5.37 -21.28 23.37
N ILE A 327 -4.17 -21.81 23.21
CA ILE A 327 -2.95 -21.04 23.45
C ILE A 327 -2.11 -21.00 22.20
N PRO A 328 -1.70 -19.80 21.79
CA PRO A 328 -0.75 -19.69 20.70
C PRO A 328 0.58 -20.34 21.11
N PHE A 329 1.16 -21.12 20.20
CA PHE A 329 2.48 -21.71 20.32
C PHE A 329 3.18 -21.55 18.98
N GLU A 330 4.35 -20.95 18.95
CA GLU A 330 5.05 -20.68 17.70
C GLU A 330 6.14 -21.72 17.44
N VAL A 331 6.25 -22.15 16.19
CA VAL A 331 7.38 -22.92 15.69
C VAL A 331 8.10 -22.08 14.65
N GLY A 332 9.40 -21.87 14.82
CA GLY A 332 10.23 -21.00 14.01
C GLY A 332 10.40 -19.59 14.57
N GLU A 333 10.70 -18.63 13.69
CA GLU A 333 10.81 -17.23 14.08
C GLU A 333 9.44 -16.67 14.48
N SER A 334 9.38 -15.88 15.55
CA SER A 334 8.13 -15.30 16.00
C SER A 334 7.55 -14.30 15.01
N PHE A 335 6.23 -14.35 14.82
CA PHE A 335 5.52 -13.53 13.84
C PHE A 335 4.75 -12.41 14.52
N LEU A 336 4.78 -11.24 13.88
CA LEU A 336 4.10 -10.03 14.30
C LEU A 336 2.59 -10.07 13.93
N ARG A 337 1.68 -9.95 14.91
CA ARG A 337 0.20 -10.03 14.70
C ARG A 337 -0.61 -8.89 15.30
N CYS A 338 -1.75 -8.55 14.68
CA CYS A 338 -2.71 -7.59 15.22
C CYS A 338 -3.41 -8.11 16.50
N ALA A 339 -3.55 -7.28 17.52
CA ALA A 339 -4.45 -7.56 18.66
C ALA A 339 -5.92 -7.18 18.36
N GLY A 340 -6.89 -8.08 18.59
CA GLY A 340 -8.34 -7.76 18.62
C GLY A 340 -9.28 -8.59 17.71
N VAL A 341 -10.55 -8.13 17.59
CA VAL A 341 -11.71 -8.81 16.92
C VAL A 341 -11.56 -9.01 15.41
N ALA A 342 -10.60 -8.32 14.80
CA ALA A 342 -10.19 -8.50 13.40
C ALA A 342 -8.71 -8.86 13.39
N SER A 343 -8.32 -9.93 14.10
CA SER A 343 -6.97 -10.47 14.05
C SER A 343 -6.68 -11.00 12.63
N GLY A 344 -6.15 -10.12 11.81
CA GLY A 344 -5.31 -10.47 10.69
C GLY A 344 -3.89 -10.69 11.19
N SER A 345 -3.13 -11.52 10.48
CA SER A 345 -1.69 -11.36 10.52
C SER A 345 -1.37 -9.97 9.95
N PHE A 346 -0.49 -9.18 10.59
CA PHE A 346 0.28 -8.19 9.85
C PHE A 346 1.29 -9.01 9.04
N GLY A 347 0.80 -9.57 7.93
CA GLY A 347 1.63 -10.44 7.12
C GLY A 347 2.68 -9.61 6.41
N ASP A 348 3.82 -10.21 6.16
CA ASP A 348 4.83 -9.63 5.29
C ASP A 348 4.36 -9.69 3.84
N ILE A 349 4.74 -8.67 3.08
CA ILE A 349 4.61 -8.69 1.64
C ILE A 349 5.99 -8.96 1.07
N ILE A 350 6.08 -9.98 0.22
CA ILE A 350 7.31 -10.28 -0.50
C ILE A 350 7.38 -9.34 -1.71
N LEU A 351 8.27 -8.35 -1.62
CA LEU A 351 8.49 -7.39 -2.69
C LEU A 351 9.91 -7.58 -3.24
N PRO A 352 10.07 -7.90 -4.53
CA PRO A 352 11.38 -8.20 -5.10
C PRO A 352 12.27 -6.97 -5.11
N ARG A 353 13.58 -7.20 -5.07
CA ARG A 353 14.61 -6.17 -5.23
C ARG A 353 15.76 -6.68 -6.09
N ASN A 354 16.39 -5.77 -6.81
CA ASN A 354 17.56 -6.01 -7.65
C ASN A 354 18.88 -5.66 -6.95
N ASP A 355 18.84 -4.93 -5.84
CA ASP A 355 20.02 -4.41 -5.13
C ASP A 355 20.50 -5.30 -3.96
N VAL A 356 19.74 -6.35 -3.61
CA VAL A 356 20.06 -7.31 -2.55
C VAL A 356 19.58 -8.72 -2.89
N VAL A 357 20.17 -9.73 -2.23
CA VAL A 357 19.70 -11.12 -2.28
C VAL A 357 18.30 -11.27 -1.68
N SER A 358 17.58 -12.32 -2.08
CA SER A 358 16.15 -12.52 -1.74
C SER A 358 15.85 -12.59 -0.24
N SER A 359 16.73 -13.20 0.56
CA SER A 359 16.60 -13.22 2.02
C SER A 359 16.63 -11.84 2.68
N ASN A 360 17.15 -10.83 1.97
CA ASN A 360 17.26 -9.45 2.44
C ASN A 360 16.23 -8.51 1.81
N TRP A 361 15.33 -8.99 0.95
CA TRP A 361 14.34 -8.14 0.27
C TRP A 361 13.42 -7.41 1.26
N THR A 362 12.69 -8.15 2.10
CA THR A 362 11.75 -7.57 3.08
C THR A 362 12.43 -6.59 4.04
N PRO A 363 13.52 -6.93 4.76
CA PRO A 363 14.13 -5.98 5.67
C PRO A 363 14.71 -4.76 4.92
N MET A 364 15.20 -4.92 3.68
CA MET A 364 15.67 -3.79 2.87
C MET A 364 14.52 -2.89 2.42
N ASN A 365 13.36 -3.47 2.05
CA ASN A 365 12.16 -2.70 1.74
C ASN A 365 11.63 -1.93 2.97
N ILE A 366 11.80 -2.46 4.19
CA ILE A 366 11.47 -1.71 5.41
C ILE A 366 12.44 -0.53 5.59
N ALA A 367 13.74 -0.78 5.45
CA ALA A 367 14.82 0.16 5.73
C ALA A 367 14.90 1.32 4.71
N LYS A 368 14.84 1.00 3.40
CA LYS A 368 15.02 1.95 2.29
C LYS A 368 13.75 2.21 1.48
N ASN A 369 12.61 1.65 1.87
CA ASN A 369 11.38 1.63 1.08
C ASN A 369 11.54 0.79 -0.20
N LEU A 370 10.59 0.85 -1.13
CA LEU A 370 10.59 0.03 -2.35
C LEU A 370 11.83 0.26 -3.22
N ASP A 371 12.19 -0.73 -4.04
CA ASP A 371 13.38 -0.67 -4.89
C ASP A 371 13.29 0.52 -5.88
N PRO A 372 14.25 1.47 -5.83
CA PRO A 372 14.26 2.61 -6.73
C PRO A 372 14.86 2.30 -8.11
N GLY A 373 15.44 1.12 -8.32
CA GLY A 373 16.13 0.72 -9.55
C GLY A 373 15.18 0.65 -10.76
N PRO A 374 15.67 0.87 -11.99
CA PRO A 374 14.83 0.82 -13.19
C PRO A 374 14.56 -0.65 -13.64
N PRO A 375 13.30 -1.03 -13.95
CA PRO A 375 12.08 -0.24 -13.77
C PRO A 375 11.71 -0.11 -12.28
N ARG A 376 11.32 1.10 -11.88
CA ARG A 376 11.05 1.44 -10.48
C ARG A 376 9.88 0.61 -9.94
N LEU A 377 10.08 -0.06 -8.81
CA LEU A 377 8.99 -0.74 -8.12
C LEU A 377 8.08 0.33 -7.47
N SER A 378 6.81 0.33 -7.84
CA SER A 378 5.77 1.09 -7.16
C SER A 378 4.55 0.21 -7.00
N LEU A 379 3.78 0.43 -5.94
CA LEU A 379 2.52 -0.27 -5.76
C LEU A 379 1.35 0.55 -6.31
N ASN A 380 0.22 -0.09 -6.52
CA ASN A 380 -1.06 0.55 -6.80
C ASN A 380 -2.21 -0.30 -6.28
N THR A 381 -3.39 0.31 -6.11
CA THR A 381 -4.62 -0.44 -5.83
C THR A 381 -5.04 -1.24 -7.07
N TYR A 382 -5.63 -2.40 -6.83
CA TYR A 382 -6.31 -3.20 -7.84
C TYR A 382 -7.55 -2.44 -8.35
N PRO A 383 -7.78 -2.39 -9.66
CA PRO A 383 -8.85 -1.63 -10.29
C PRO A 383 -10.19 -2.34 -10.14
N GLY A 384 -11.20 -1.59 -9.73
CA GLY A 384 -12.53 -2.11 -9.46
C GLY A 384 -12.59 -2.94 -8.18
N SER A 385 -13.83 -3.21 -7.72
CA SER A 385 -14.03 -4.30 -6.77
C SER A 385 -13.67 -5.59 -7.50
N PRO A 386 -12.92 -6.52 -6.90
CA PRO A 386 -12.75 -7.86 -7.43
C PRO A 386 -14.11 -8.59 -7.35
N THR A 387 -15.03 -8.22 -8.23
CA THR A 387 -16.23 -8.98 -8.52
C THR A 387 -15.78 -10.29 -9.17
N THR A 388 -16.62 -11.31 -8.99
CA THR A 388 -16.46 -12.72 -9.36
C THR A 388 -16.34 -12.99 -10.88
N VAL A 389 -15.59 -12.15 -11.61
CA VAL A 389 -15.57 -12.03 -13.07
C VAL A 389 -15.03 -13.28 -13.79
N PHE A 390 -14.53 -14.28 -13.08
CA PHE A 390 -14.09 -15.54 -13.68
C PHE A 390 -14.93 -16.76 -13.27
N GLY A 391 -16.27 -16.67 -13.27
CA GLY A 391 -17.22 -17.77 -13.50
C GLY A 391 -17.11 -19.05 -12.66
N THR A 392 -16.20 -19.05 -11.69
CA THR A 392 -15.81 -20.14 -10.80
C THR A 392 -15.63 -19.46 -9.45
N SER A 393 -16.14 -20.09 -8.39
CA SER A 393 -16.23 -19.54 -7.04
C SER A 393 -14.86 -19.39 -6.34
N THR A 394 -13.82 -18.99 -7.06
CA THR A 394 -12.51 -18.69 -6.46
C THR A 394 -12.61 -17.38 -5.70
N ALA A 395 -12.11 -17.41 -4.46
CA ALA A 395 -12.32 -16.38 -3.45
C ALA A 395 -12.04 -14.96 -4.00
N PRO A 396 -12.93 -13.97 -3.76
CA PRO A 396 -12.92 -12.65 -4.41
C PRO A 396 -11.71 -11.74 -4.09
N ASN A 397 -10.58 -12.26 -3.61
CA ASN A 397 -9.45 -11.46 -3.12
C ASN A 397 -8.09 -11.99 -3.58
N ARG A 398 -8.09 -12.93 -4.53
CA ARG A 398 -6.89 -13.43 -5.19
C ARG A 398 -6.79 -12.82 -6.58
N CYS A 399 -5.58 -12.41 -6.95
CA CYS A 399 -5.27 -12.03 -8.33
C CYS A 399 -4.57 -13.19 -9.02
N THR A 400 -4.71 -13.25 -10.34
CA THR A 400 -3.95 -14.20 -11.17
C THR A 400 -3.19 -13.40 -12.22
N GLU A 401 -2.02 -13.88 -12.63
CA GLU A 401 -1.28 -13.26 -13.72
C GLU A 401 -2.04 -13.29 -15.06
N ALA A 402 -3.05 -14.16 -15.19
CA ALA A 402 -3.92 -14.24 -16.35
C ALA A 402 -4.95 -13.09 -16.44
N ASP A 403 -5.27 -12.43 -15.32
CA ASP A 403 -6.14 -11.25 -15.37
C ASP A 403 -5.36 -10.08 -15.99
N PRO A 404 -5.82 -9.48 -17.11
CA PRO A 404 -5.12 -8.37 -17.75
C PRO A 404 -5.02 -7.11 -16.87
N ARG A 405 -5.79 -7.05 -15.77
CA ARG A 405 -5.66 -6.03 -14.75
C ARG A 405 -4.49 -6.32 -13.82
N THR A 406 -4.08 -7.56 -13.62
CA THR A 406 -3.00 -7.86 -12.68
C THR A 406 -1.67 -7.27 -13.15
N ILE A 407 -1.05 -6.46 -12.29
CA ILE A 407 0.36 -6.09 -12.43
C ILE A 407 1.07 -6.73 -11.25
N TYR A 408 1.88 -7.73 -11.55
CA TYR A 408 2.62 -8.54 -10.58
C TYR A 408 4.12 -8.44 -10.87
N SER A 409 4.89 -8.11 -9.83
CA SER A 409 6.36 -8.13 -9.84
C SER A 409 6.84 -9.51 -9.39
N THR A 410 7.62 -10.19 -10.23
CA THR A 410 7.99 -11.60 -10.01
C THR A 410 8.99 -11.73 -8.87
N VAL A 411 8.66 -12.55 -7.87
CA VAL A 411 9.53 -12.83 -6.70
C VAL A 411 10.36 -14.12 -6.86
N THR A 412 10.07 -14.94 -7.87
CA THR A 412 10.77 -16.20 -8.12
C THR A 412 11.75 -16.06 -9.29
N GLY A 413 12.89 -16.75 -9.20
CA GLY A 413 13.94 -16.71 -10.23
C GLY A 413 14.68 -15.37 -10.28
N SER A 414 14.80 -14.79 -11.48
CA SER A 414 15.36 -13.44 -11.64
C SER A 414 14.26 -12.41 -11.36
N PRO A 415 14.39 -11.57 -10.32
CA PRO A 415 13.35 -10.61 -9.96
C PRO A 415 13.02 -9.67 -11.13
N VAL A 416 11.72 -9.50 -11.39
CA VAL A 416 11.23 -8.54 -12.39
C VAL A 416 10.38 -7.51 -11.67
N LEU A 417 10.94 -6.31 -11.52
CA LEU A 417 10.25 -5.18 -10.94
C LEU A 417 9.25 -4.61 -11.95
N LYS A 418 8.07 -4.22 -11.50
CA LYS A 418 7.09 -3.50 -12.32
C LYS A 418 6.54 -2.31 -11.54
N ALA A 419 6.43 -1.17 -12.24
CA ALA A 419 5.66 -0.05 -11.71
C ALA A 419 4.18 -0.43 -11.57
N ASN A 420 3.49 0.18 -10.62
CA ASN A 420 2.06 0.02 -10.37
C ASN A 420 1.62 -1.42 -10.04
N THR A 421 2.52 -2.19 -9.40
CA THR A 421 2.24 -3.53 -8.89
C THR A 421 1.04 -3.49 -7.95
N ASN A 422 -0.01 -4.25 -8.27
CA ASN A 422 -1.29 -4.25 -7.55
C ASN A 422 -1.73 -5.64 -7.09
N CYS A 423 -0.88 -6.62 -7.36
CA CYS A 423 -1.01 -8.01 -7.01
C CYS A 423 0.29 -8.42 -6.31
N LEU A 424 0.17 -8.95 -5.10
CA LEU A 424 1.30 -9.08 -4.18
C LEU A 424 1.32 -10.46 -3.54
N ASP A 425 2.52 -10.99 -3.36
CA ASP A 425 2.72 -12.21 -2.59
C ASP A 425 2.76 -11.89 -1.11
N ASN A 426 2.10 -12.74 -0.34
CA ASN A 426 2.23 -12.72 1.11
C ASN A 426 3.19 -13.82 1.58
N GLY A 427 4.00 -13.49 2.57
CA GLY A 427 4.67 -14.50 3.38
C GLY A 427 3.77 -15.01 4.51
N THR A 428 4.37 -15.80 5.39
CA THR A 428 3.69 -16.37 6.58
C THR A 428 3.57 -15.37 7.73
N GLY A 429 4.23 -14.21 7.64
CA GLY A 429 4.23 -13.18 8.65
C GLY A 429 5.54 -12.38 8.69
N LEU A 430 5.47 -11.15 9.19
CA LEU A 430 6.67 -10.35 9.46
C LEU A 430 7.39 -10.91 10.69
N THR A 431 8.56 -11.52 10.50
CA THR A 431 9.31 -12.09 11.63
C THR A 431 9.98 -11.01 12.46
N ALA A 432 10.19 -11.27 13.75
CA ALA A 432 10.85 -10.34 14.67
C ALA A 432 12.26 -9.94 14.17
N ASN A 433 13.00 -10.88 13.58
CA ASN A 433 14.33 -10.64 13.02
C ASN A 433 14.29 -9.70 11.80
N VAL A 434 13.38 -9.96 10.85
CA VAL A 434 13.19 -9.11 9.68
C VAL A 434 12.74 -7.71 10.08
N ALA A 435 11.80 -7.59 11.01
CA ALA A 435 11.37 -6.30 11.55
C ALA A 435 12.52 -5.56 12.23
N THR A 436 13.31 -6.23 13.06
CA THR A 436 14.47 -5.64 13.77
C THR A 436 15.54 -5.16 12.79
N SER A 437 15.85 -5.96 11.77
CA SER A 437 16.81 -5.63 10.72
C SER A 437 16.33 -4.43 9.90
N GLY A 438 15.07 -4.44 9.48
CA GLY A 438 14.50 -3.37 8.68
C GLY A 438 14.29 -2.05 9.43
N LEU A 439 13.78 -2.10 10.65
CA LEU A 439 13.40 -0.90 11.42
C LEU A 439 14.57 -0.32 12.22
N ILE A 440 15.43 -1.14 12.82
CA ILE A 440 16.37 -0.69 13.85
C ILE A 440 17.82 -0.97 13.47
N SER A 441 18.21 -2.24 13.38
CA SER A 441 19.62 -2.64 13.30
C SER A 441 20.26 -2.48 11.92
N GLY A 442 19.43 -2.31 10.88
CA GLY A 442 19.87 -2.20 9.49
C GLY A 442 20.04 -3.55 8.79
N VAL A 443 20.27 -3.48 7.49
CA VAL A 443 20.43 -4.65 6.61
C VAL A 443 21.88 -4.73 6.16
N ARG A 444 22.50 -5.89 6.39
CA ARG A 444 23.90 -6.15 6.02
C ARG A 444 23.99 -6.89 4.69
N SER A 445 25.03 -6.59 3.93
CA SER A 445 25.45 -7.38 2.77
C SER A 445 26.94 -7.66 2.92
N GLY A 446 27.28 -8.87 3.38
CA GLY A 446 28.66 -9.21 3.76
C GLY A 446 29.08 -8.54 5.08
N ALA A 447 30.30 -7.99 5.12
CA ALA A 447 30.85 -7.34 6.31
C ALA A 447 30.26 -5.94 6.58
N ASP A 448 29.69 -5.28 5.56
CA ASP A 448 29.23 -3.90 5.63
C ASP A 448 27.70 -3.80 5.84
N VAL A 449 27.29 -2.79 6.61
CA VAL A 449 25.87 -2.41 6.74
C VAL A 449 25.48 -1.65 5.46
N LEU A 450 24.67 -2.29 4.63
CA LEU A 450 24.23 -1.76 3.34
C LEU A 450 23.14 -0.67 3.50
N ALA A 451 22.34 -0.78 4.55
CA ALA A 451 21.28 0.17 4.90
C ALA A 451 21.13 0.26 6.42
N LYS A 452 21.02 1.48 6.94
CA LYS A 452 20.58 1.70 8.32
C LYS A 452 19.12 1.29 8.48
N GLY A 453 18.71 0.93 9.70
CA GLY A 453 17.31 0.69 10.00
C GLY A 453 16.48 1.94 9.72
N ARG A 454 15.21 1.77 9.33
CA ARG A 454 14.29 2.88 9.02
C ARG A 454 14.25 3.93 10.13
N LEU A 455 14.19 3.48 11.38
CA LEU A 455 14.12 4.32 12.58
C LEU A 455 15.50 4.73 13.10
N ASP A 456 16.60 4.13 12.60
CA ASP A 456 18.00 4.52 12.88
C ASP A 456 18.40 5.74 12.04
N THR A 457 17.62 6.82 12.18
CA THR A 457 17.90 8.10 11.55
C THR A 457 18.02 9.16 12.64
N GLY A 458 19.23 9.68 12.83
CA GLY A 458 19.53 10.77 13.77
C GLY A 458 18.95 12.14 13.37
N VAL A 459 18.08 12.18 12.36
CA VAL A 459 17.39 13.36 11.85
C VAL A 459 15.93 13.29 12.29
N GLY A 460 15.68 13.71 13.54
CA GLY A 460 14.33 14.11 13.94
C GLY A 460 13.86 15.28 13.07
N THR A 461 12.58 15.29 12.73
CA THR A 461 11.92 16.48 12.18
C THR A 461 11.81 17.55 13.27
N THR A 462 11.26 18.72 12.96
CA THR A 462 11.04 19.86 13.89
C THR A 462 10.21 19.54 15.15
N CYS A 463 9.70 18.32 15.28
CA CYS A 463 8.71 17.89 16.26
C CYS A 463 9.27 17.47 17.64
N ALA A 464 10.57 17.22 17.79
CA ALA A 464 11.14 16.80 19.09
C ALA A 464 12.42 17.57 19.45
N PRO A 465 12.56 18.09 20.69
CA PRO A 465 13.82 18.66 21.18
C PRO A 465 14.92 17.60 21.36
N LEU A 466 14.53 16.33 21.55
CA LEU A 466 15.41 15.16 21.56
C LEU A 466 15.25 14.43 20.22
N ARG A 467 16.35 14.26 19.48
CA ARG A 467 16.32 13.68 18.12
C ARG A 467 16.18 12.16 18.09
N SER A 468 16.32 11.51 19.23
CA SER A 468 16.33 10.06 19.34
C SER A 468 15.94 9.58 20.74
N VAL A 469 15.38 8.39 20.84
CA VAL A 469 15.12 7.67 22.09
C VAL A 469 15.89 6.35 22.13
N SER A 470 16.36 5.97 23.32
CA SER A 470 17.11 4.73 23.53
C SER A 470 16.17 3.57 23.77
N VAL A 471 16.12 2.62 22.85
CA VAL A 471 15.43 1.35 23.04
C VAL A 471 16.46 0.28 23.36
N THR A 472 16.37 -0.28 24.56
CA THR A 472 17.34 -1.26 25.05
C THR A 472 16.77 -2.67 24.94
N GLY A 473 17.41 -3.50 24.13
CA GLY A 473 17.27 -4.95 24.19
C GLY A 473 18.34 -5.57 25.10
N PRO A 474 18.21 -6.85 25.48
CA PRO A 474 19.16 -7.52 26.36
C PRO A 474 20.62 -7.54 25.87
N SER A 475 20.86 -7.41 24.56
CA SER A 475 22.21 -7.48 23.96
C SER A 475 22.70 -6.15 23.34
N ALA A 476 21.82 -5.16 23.17
CA ALA A 476 22.16 -3.89 22.52
C ALA A 476 21.18 -2.77 22.89
N THR A 477 21.68 -1.54 22.96
CA THR A 477 20.88 -0.32 23.01
C THR A 477 20.92 0.36 21.65
N PHE A 478 19.75 0.64 21.09
CA PHE A 478 19.60 1.35 19.83
C PHE A 478 19.08 2.75 20.08
N LEU A 479 19.56 3.72 19.30
CA LEU A 479 18.99 5.06 19.25
C LEU A 479 18.07 5.13 18.04
N ILE A 480 16.77 5.30 18.27
CA ILE A 480 15.78 5.40 17.21
C ILE A 480 15.16 6.79 17.20
N ASN A 481 14.66 7.24 16.05
CA ASN A 481 13.94 8.52 15.89
C ASN A 481 12.83 8.67 16.95
N ASP A 482 12.66 9.85 17.57
CA ASP A 482 11.62 10.13 18.57
C ASP A 482 10.48 11.04 18.04
N ASP A 483 10.21 11.03 16.74
CA ASP A 483 9.06 11.77 16.22
C ASP A 483 7.76 11.18 16.82
N ARG A 484 6.81 12.06 17.15
CA ARG A 484 5.50 11.69 17.72
C ARG A 484 4.40 12.14 16.79
N LEU A 485 3.37 11.31 16.60
CA LEU A 485 2.27 11.62 15.69
C LEU A 485 1.61 12.97 16.05
N THR A 486 1.32 13.16 17.34
CA THR A 486 0.73 14.39 17.89
C THR A 486 1.49 15.67 17.57
N CYS A 487 2.81 15.62 17.40
CA CYS A 487 3.59 16.82 17.09
C CYS A 487 3.31 17.35 15.68
N PHE A 488 2.84 16.48 14.77
CA PHE A 488 2.41 16.89 13.43
C PHE A 488 0.96 17.36 13.39
N MET A 489 0.18 17.11 14.44
CA MET A 489 -1.27 17.41 14.48
C MET A 489 -1.55 18.85 14.89
N SER A 490 -2.68 19.38 14.46
CA SER A 490 -3.16 20.70 14.90
C SER A 490 -3.59 20.68 16.38
N PRO A 491 -3.43 21.79 17.14
CA PRO A 491 -3.90 21.87 18.51
C PRO A 491 -5.38 21.53 18.67
N GLY A 492 -5.73 20.80 19.74
CA GLY A 492 -7.11 20.40 20.06
C GLY A 492 -7.62 19.16 19.31
N VAL A 493 -6.87 18.64 18.33
CA VAL A 493 -7.17 17.38 17.65
C VAL A 493 -6.56 16.22 18.44
N THR A 494 -7.35 15.17 18.69
CA THR A 494 -6.85 13.95 19.35
C THR A 494 -6.49 12.86 18.34
N VAL A 495 -5.59 11.95 18.71
CA VAL A 495 -5.25 10.76 17.91
C VAL A 495 -6.52 9.97 17.56
N GLY A 496 -7.44 9.79 18.50
CA GLY A 496 -8.69 9.06 18.30
C GLY A 496 -9.62 9.69 17.26
N MET A 497 -9.58 11.02 17.11
CA MET A 497 -10.36 11.71 16.07
C MET A 497 -9.86 11.33 14.68
N ILE A 498 -8.56 11.50 14.42
CA ILE A 498 -7.99 11.20 13.10
C ILE A 498 -7.92 9.69 12.82
N ALA A 499 -7.83 8.87 13.86
CA ALA A 499 -7.78 7.41 13.75
C ALA A 499 -9.17 6.78 13.50
N SER A 500 -10.24 7.57 13.58
CA SER A 500 -11.60 7.11 13.28
C SER A 500 -11.80 6.85 11.78
N LYS A 501 -12.42 5.71 11.46
CA LYS A 501 -12.86 5.38 10.09
C LYS A 501 -13.86 6.39 9.52
N SER A 502 -14.57 7.13 10.37
CA SER A 502 -15.59 8.11 9.98
C SER A 502 -15.06 9.56 9.97
N TYR A 503 -13.75 9.77 10.07
CA TYR A 503 -13.18 11.11 10.10
C TYR A 503 -13.40 11.84 8.78
N SER A 504 -14.00 13.03 8.84
CA SER A 504 -14.27 13.90 7.69
C SER A 504 -13.89 15.36 7.91
N GLY A 505 -13.05 15.63 8.92
CA GLY A 505 -12.68 16.98 9.36
C GLY A 505 -11.69 17.72 8.46
N GLY A 506 -11.24 17.09 7.36
CA GLY A 506 -10.21 17.65 6.49
C GLY A 506 -8.79 17.58 7.09
N PRO A 507 -7.80 18.25 6.46
CA PRO A 507 -6.40 18.10 6.82
C PRO A 507 -6.09 18.78 8.16
N VAL A 508 -5.62 17.99 9.12
CA VAL A 508 -5.23 18.45 10.47
C VAL A 508 -3.81 18.01 10.85
N VAL A 509 -3.16 17.23 9.99
CA VAL A 509 -1.76 16.83 10.10
C VAL A 509 -0.92 17.69 9.17
N SER A 510 0.25 18.13 9.63
CA SER A 510 1.17 18.95 8.84
C SER A 510 2.00 18.12 7.85
N CYS A 511 2.49 18.77 6.79
CA CYS A 511 3.31 18.12 5.75
C CYS A 511 4.62 17.51 6.25
N ALA A 512 5.15 17.98 7.39
CA ALA A 512 6.38 17.44 7.96
C ALA A 512 6.27 15.96 8.35
N ILE A 513 5.05 15.40 8.45
CA ILE A 513 4.86 13.98 8.73
C ILE A 513 5.51 13.08 7.66
N PHE A 514 5.55 13.51 6.40
CA PHE A 514 6.12 12.71 5.30
C PHE A 514 7.64 12.56 5.38
N ASP A 515 8.30 13.50 6.05
CA ASP A 515 9.75 13.45 6.32
C ASP A 515 10.07 12.50 7.48
N SER A 516 9.08 12.20 8.34
CA SER A 516 9.27 11.29 9.46
C SER A 516 9.55 9.86 8.97
N PRO A 517 10.57 9.18 9.51
CA PRO A 517 10.82 7.77 9.22
C PRO A 517 9.73 6.85 9.80
N ARG A 518 8.98 7.34 10.80
CA ARG A 518 7.89 6.60 11.46
C ARG A 518 6.61 6.56 10.65
N PHE A 519 6.45 7.49 9.71
CA PHE A 519 5.32 7.53 8.80
C PHE A 519 5.51 6.54 7.64
N PHE A 520 4.42 5.85 7.29
CA PHE A 520 4.37 4.97 6.13
C PHE A 520 2.94 4.78 5.62
N TYR A 521 2.83 4.27 4.40
CA TYR A 521 1.59 3.75 3.84
C TYR A 521 1.57 2.23 3.96
N GLN A 522 0.47 1.71 4.49
CA GLN A 522 0.23 0.29 4.64
C GLN A 522 -0.74 -0.19 3.56
N PRO A 523 -0.33 -1.10 2.66
CA PRO A 523 -1.27 -1.78 1.77
C PRO A 523 -2.38 -2.47 2.55
N VAL A 524 -3.61 -2.39 2.06
CA VAL A 524 -4.77 -3.08 2.62
C VAL A 524 -5.22 -4.18 1.68
N PHE A 525 -5.37 -5.38 2.21
CA PHE A 525 -6.03 -6.51 1.54
C PHE A 525 -7.48 -6.61 2.00
N GLN A 526 -8.38 -6.98 1.09
CA GLN A 526 -9.79 -7.12 1.42
C GLN A 526 -10.08 -8.34 2.31
N VAL A 527 -9.34 -9.43 2.11
CA VAL A 527 -9.41 -10.62 2.96
C VAL A 527 -8.03 -11.02 3.40
N ARG A 528 -7.99 -11.56 4.62
CA ARG A 528 -6.79 -12.11 5.24
C ARG A 528 -6.27 -13.29 4.39
N PRO A 529 -4.99 -13.30 4.02
CA PRO A 529 -4.36 -14.50 3.47
C PRO A 529 -4.39 -15.65 4.49
N GLU A 530 -4.89 -16.80 4.07
CA GLU A 530 -4.87 -18.06 4.82
C GLU A 530 -3.74 -18.94 4.27
N GLY A 531 -2.53 -18.82 4.84
CA GLY A 531 -1.36 -19.55 4.35
C GLY A 531 -0.43 -18.71 3.47
N GLY A 532 0.70 -19.29 3.06
CA GLY A 532 1.79 -18.58 2.36
C GLY A 532 1.76 -18.73 0.83
N SER A 533 2.38 -17.75 0.15
CA SER A 533 2.66 -17.69 -1.30
C SER A 533 1.45 -17.59 -2.24
N ASP A 534 0.31 -17.10 -1.75
CA ASP A 534 -0.81 -16.75 -2.62
C ASP A 534 -0.69 -15.29 -3.11
N HIS A 535 -1.31 -15.01 -4.25
CA HIS A 535 -1.34 -13.68 -4.87
C HIS A 535 -2.57 -12.88 -4.42
N HIS A 536 -2.36 -11.75 -3.74
CA HIS A 536 -3.42 -10.93 -3.16
C HIS A 536 -3.53 -9.55 -3.79
N THR A 537 -4.77 -9.07 -3.94
CA THR A 537 -5.05 -7.74 -4.47
C THR A 537 -4.90 -6.67 -3.39
N VAL A 538 -4.22 -5.57 -3.73
CA VAL A 538 -4.21 -4.37 -2.88
C VAL A 538 -5.51 -3.61 -3.12
N VAL A 539 -6.38 -3.46 -2.14
CA VAL A 539 -7.64 -2.71 -2.32
C VAL A 539 -7.55 -1.25 -1.89
N ASP A 540 -6.63 -0.94 -0.98
CA ASP A 540 -6.47 0.39 -0.41
C ASP A 540 -5.05 0.59 0.15
N PHE A 541 -4.72 1.81 0.53
CA PHE A 541 -3.55 2.12 1.36
C PHE A 541 -3.98 2.97 2.55
N ARG A 542 -3.48 2.62 3.74
CA ARG A 542 -3.72 3.41 4.95
C ARG A 542 -2.48 4.13 5.40
N PRO A 543 -2.58 5.44 5.68
CA PRO A 543 -1.48 6.11 6.36
C PRO A 543 -1.39 5.58 7.78
N ALA A 544 -0.15 5.35 8.19
CA ALA A 544 0.19 4.72 9.44
C ALA A 544 1.41 5.42 10.04
N PHE A 545 1.49 5.41 11.37
CA PHE A 545 2.61 5.98 12.09
C PHE A 545 3.01 5.05 13.24
N VAL A 546 4.30 4.71 13.35
CA VAL A 546 4.82 3.94 14.49
C VAL A 546 4.76 4.79 15.75
N SER A 547 3.82 4.49 16.66
CA SER A 547 3.68 5.13 17.97
C SER A 547 2.64 4.38 18.82
N GLU A 548 2.79 4.48 20.14
CA GLU A 548 1.91 3.98 21.19
C GLU A 548 1.01 5.08 21.79
N GLN A 549 1.02 6.29 21.21
CA GLN A 549 0.19 7.40 21.69
C GLN A 549 -1.31 7.00 21.71
N GLY A 550 -1.90 7.06 22.90
CA GLY A 550 -3.30 6.66 23.10
C GLY A 550 -4.29 7.58 22.38
N SER A 551 -5.53 7.12 22.22
CA SER A 551 -6.58 7.84 21.49
C SER A 551 -6.93 9.22 22.04
N ALA A 552 -6.65 9.50 23.32
CA ALA A 552 -6.86 10.80 23.94
C ALA A 552 -5.71 11.79 23.71
N ALA A 553 -4.55 11.34 23.21
CA ALA A 553 -3.37 12.17 23.05
C ALA A 553 -3.59 13.30 22.04
N GLN A 554 -3.10 14.50 22.35
CA GLN A 554 -3.22 15.74 21.59
C GLN A 554 -1.84 16.33 21.26
N HIS A 555 -1.83 17.40 20.47
CA HIS A 555 -0.61 18.11 20.09
C HIS A 555 0.30 18.43 21.28
N GLY A 556 1.54 17.94 21.21
CA GLY A 556 2.56 18.13 22.25
C GLY A 556 2.58 17.04 23.34
N ASP A 557 1.61 16.14 23.38
CA ASP A 557 1.61 15.05 24.34
C ASP A 557 2.81 14.11 24.14
N SER A 558 3.26 13.51 25.24
CA SER A 558 4.41 12.63 25.24
C SER A 558 4.05 11.23 24.77
N ALA A 559 5.01 10.56 24.12
CA ALA A 559 5.02 9.10 23.99
C ALA A 559 5.77 8.48 25.19
N THR A 560 5.70 7.17 25.37
CA THR A 560 6.56 6.49 26.34
C THR A 560 8.00 6.45 25.79
N PRO A 561 9.01 6.08 26.61
CA PRO A 561 10.39 5.96 26.13
C PRO A 561 10.60 4.95 25.00
N ASN A 562 9.65 4.04 24.78
CA ASN A 562 9.74 3.07 23.70
C ASN A 562 9.22 3.64 22.36
N ASN A 563 8.41 4.70 22.42
CA ASN A 563 7.74 5.35 21.29
C ASN A 563 7.20 4.32 20.27
N GLY A 564 6.46 3.33 20.76
CA GLY A 564 5.80 2.30 19.95
C GLY A 564 6.68 1.13 19.53
N VAL A 565 7.88 0.98 20.08
CA VAL A 565 8.78 -0.15 19.80
C VAL A 565 9.23 -0.81 21.11
N THR A 566 8.78 -2.03 21.34
CA THR A 566 9.20 -2.83 22.51
C THR A 566 10.12 -3.97 22.04
N MET A 567 11.27 -4.10 22.69
CA MET A 567 12.29 -5.11 22.38
C MET A 567 12.27 -6.25 23.40
N ASP A 568 12.61 -7.45 22.94
CA ASP A 568 12.87 -8.64 23.76
C ASP A 568 13.92 -9.51 23.07
N GLY A 569 14.85 -10.10 23.81
CA GLY A 569 15.92 -10.91 23.20
C GLY A 569 16.83 -10.17 22.19
N GLY A 570 16.79 -8.84 22.12
CA GLY A 570 17.51 -8.05 21.10
C GLY A 570 16.75 -7.91 19.78
N GLN A 571 15.50 -8.34 19.74
CA GLN A 571 14.61 -8.26 18.59
C GLN A 571 13.33 -7.48 18.96
N ILE A 572 12.60 -6.97 17.97
CA ILE A 572 11.30 -6.33 18.16
C ILE A 572 10.30 -7.40 18.61
N LYS A 573 9.81 -7.25 19.83
CA LYS A 573 8.70 -8.02 20.40
C LYS A 573 7.36 -7.42 19.99
N GLN A 574 7.30 -6.09 19.97
CA GLN A 574 6.06 -5.38 19.72
C GLN A 574 6.32 -4.07 18.99
N LEU A 575 5.44 -3.79 18.02
CA LEU A 575 5.36 -2.56 17.27
C LEU A 575 3.95 -1.99 17.39
N ASP A 576 3.80 -0.82 18.00
CA ASP A 576 2.55 -0.07 18.03
C ASP A 576 2.47 0.84 16.81
N VAL A 577 1.35 0.74 16.09
CA VAL A 577 1.08 1.47 14.86
C VAL A 577 -0.30 2.12 14.98
N ILE A 578 -0.37 3.40 14.65
CA ILE A 578 -1.63 4.12 14.59
C ILE A 578 -2.00 4.29 13.11
N PHE A 579 -3.08 3.63 12.70
CA PHE A 579 -3.71 3.88 11.40
C PHE A 579 -4.70 5.03 11.53
N PHE A 580 -4.67 5.93 10.56
CA PHE A 580 -5.57 7.09 10.58
C PHE A 580 -6.13 7.40 9.20
N HIS A 581 -7.10 8.30 9.18
CA HIS A 581 -7.87 8.61 7.99
C HIS A 581 -7.03 9.41 6.99
N PRO A 582 -7.03 9.03 5.70
CA PRO A 582 -6.31 9.78 4.66
C PRO A 582 -6.68 11.26 4.61
N GLU A 583 -7.94 11.62 4.87
CA GLU A 583 -8.38 13.02 4.89
C GLU A 583 -7.73 13.88 5.99
N ALA A 584 -7.16 13.27 7.03
CA ALA A 584 -6.43 13.99 8.06
C ALA A 584 -5.07 14.50 7.54
N LEU A 585 -4.54 13.90 6.47
CA LEU A 585 -3.30 14.32 5.84
C LEU A 585 -3.50 15.56 4.95
N PRO A 586 -2.47 16.40 4.80
CA PRO A 586 -2.53 17.52 3.88
C PRO A 586 -2.54 17.01 2.44
N LYS A 587 -3.41 17.60 1.60
CA LYS A 587 -3.57 17.22 0.19
C LYS A 587 -2.41 17.70 -0.69
N ASP A 588 -1.73 18.76 -0.26
CA ASP A 588 -0.64 19.38 -1.01
C ASP A 588 0.50 19.72 -0.06
N CYS A 589 1.72 19.31 -0.42
CA CYS A 589 2.93 19.65 0.31
C CYS A 589 3.97 20.29 -0.61
N PRO A 590 4.53 21.46 -0.25
CA PRO A 590 5.53 22.16 -1.08
C PRO A 590 6.79 21.34 -1.35
N THR A 591 7.10 20.37 -0.48
CA THR A 591 8.35 19.62 -0.48
C THR A 591 8.39 18.45 -1.46
N GLY A 592 7.35 18.26 -2.28
CA GLY A 592 7.33 17.21 -3.33
C GLY A 592 7.09 15.78 -2.83
N PHE A 593 7.00 15.58 -1.51
CA PHE A 593 6.73 14.28 -0.87
C PHE A 593 5.30 14.10 -0.36
N GLY A 594 4.39 15.04 -0.65
CA GLY A 594 2.98 14.91 -0.28
C GLY A 594 2.22 13.90 -1.14
N PRO A 595 1.07 13.36 -0.68
CA PRO A 595 0.13 12.64 -1.51
C PRO A 595 -0.34 13.59 -2.61
N LEU A 596 0.22 13.47 -3.81
CA LEU A 596 -0.03 14.43 -4.88
C LEU A 596 -1.52 14.48 -5.24
N LEU A 597 -2.10 15.68 -5.08
CA LEU A 597 -3.34 16.22 -5.67
C LEU A 597 -4.52 15.25 -5.88
N GLY A 598 -5.59 15.48 -5.10
CA GLY A 598 -6.97 15.39 -5.65
C GLY A 598 -7.88 14.24 -5.19
N GLY A 599 -7.44 13.29 -4.36
CA GLY A 599 -8.32 12.23 -3.84
C GLY A 599 -8.69 12.44 -2.37
N THR A 600 -9.96 12.28 -2.00
CA THR A 600 -10.34 11.86 -0.63
C THR A 600 -9.99 10.38 -0.38
N THR A 601 -9.49 9.69 -1.39
CA THR A 601 -9.02 8.31 -1.37
C THR A 601 -7.49 8.22 -1.37
N SER A 602 -6.95 7.06 -1.03
CA SER A 602 -5.53 6.71 -0.88
C SER A 602 -4.71 6.69 -2.19
N ARG A 603 -5.02 7.56 -3.16
CA ARG A 603 -4.40 7.59 -4.49
C ARG A 603 -3.75 8.94 -4.74
N SER A 604 -2.58 8.94 -5.36
CA SER A 604 -1.91 10.17 -5.83
C SER A 604 -2.08 10.30 -7.33
N VAL A 605 -2.47 11.50 -7.79
CA VAL A 605 -2.58 11.81 -9.22
C VAL A 605 -1.45 12.74 -9.62
N ARG A 606 -0.72 12.40 -10.69
CA ARG A 606 0.39 13.21 -11.21
C ARG A 606 0.32 13.31 -12.73
N LEU A 607 0.56 14.50 -13.28
CA LEU A 607 0.82 14.68 -14.71
C LEU A 607 2.21 14.13 -15.08
N VAL A 608 2.27 13.32 -16.13
CA VAL A 608 3.44 12.52 -16.53
C VAL A 608 4.08 13.01 -17.84
N ASP A 609 3.42 13.92 -18.56
CA ASP A 609 3.86 14.44 -19.86
C ASP A 609 5.02 15.43 -19.80
#